data_AF-A0A0G0X873-F1
#
_entry.id   AF-A0A0G0X873-F1
#
_cell.length_a   1.000
_cell.length_b   1.000
_cell.length_c   1.000
_cell.angle_alpha   90.00
_cell.angle_beta   90.00
_cell.angle_gamma   90.00
#
_symmetry.space_group_name_H-M   'P 1'
#
loop_
_entity.id
_entity.type
_entity.pdbx_description
1 polymer ?
#
loop_
_entity_poly.entity_id
_entity_poly.type
_entity_poly.pdbx_seq_one_letter_code
_entity_poly.pdbx_strand_id
1 'polypeptide(L)'
;MPARTARKSRRTSKRKKTSSNRKKVKKILAVSSLFLISALFLSGLGFYKNLTKNFAAATSEGDYFISEQDVFSLLYVTVDDMNMEPVLATSIRMKLFDRNNGKVVSYSIPLDMVVDVPGKFGEEEISKVFALGNLNNKEDFRNGISLLDKTVTSLFGFKVNKYIIVDSKFQTEFDSLFETGSLNMTASLNDLSKFKNSLITDLTFNEFINIYTFTRSLPQDRFIKKDFIPQYTANTSLIDEEVRDLTFDSSIALEKKSIAVLNGAGTPGLAQFGNRIVQNLGGRVVGVGNALQVYSDSYIIVDETDLITTTSLAFSFGIGNIMLKRYAAFIRENELDRADIVVIMGLDIKDIL
;
A
#
# COMPACT_ATOMS: atom_id res chain seq x y z
N MET A 1 -28.94 106.06 -9.13
CA MET A 1 -28.12 105.66 -7.96
C MET A 1 -28.85 106.11 -6.70
N PRO A 2 -28.71 105.44 -5.53
CA PRO A 2 -28.05 104.15 -5.30
C PRO A 2 -28.95 103.00 -5.86
N ALA A 3 -29.06 101.75 -5.40
CA ALA A 3 -28.46 101.01 -4.29
C ALA A 3 -28.25 99.52 -4.67
N ARG A 4 -27.76 98.69 -3.74
CA ARG A 4 -27.60 97.24 -3.89
C ARG A 4 -28.40 96.49 -2.82
N THR A 5 -29.26 95.54 -3.20
CA THR A 5 -29.85 94.56 -2.28
C THR A 5 -29.12 93.22 -2.38
N ALA A 6 -28.92 92.55 -1.24
CA ALA A 6 -27.96 91.46 -1.12
C ALA A 6 -28.46 90.12 -1.69
N ARG A 7 -27.63 89.45 -2.51
CA ARG A 7 -27.90 88.11 -3.03
C ARG A 7 -27.64 87.06 -1.93
N LYS A 8 -28.71 86.50 -1.33
CA LYS A 8 -28.63 85.39 -0.37
C LYS A 8 -28.10 84.13 -1.06
N SER A 9 -26.83 83.78 -0.79
CA SER A 9 -26.22 82.55 -1.29
C SER A 9 -26.80 81.32 -0.58
N ARG A 10 -27.67 80.57 -1.27
CA ARG A 10 -28.14 79.25 -0.81
C ARG A 10 -27.07 78.20 -1.13
N ARG A 11 -26.05 78.08 -0.28
CA ARG A 11 -25.04 77.00 -0.33
C ARG A 11 -25.73 75.66 -0.03
N THR A 12 -26.12 74.92 -1.06
CA THR A 12 -26.66 73.57 -0.91
C THR A 12 -25.52 72.58 -0.62
N SER A 13 -25.51 72.03 0.60
CA SER A 13 -24.56 71.01 1.05
C SER A 13 -24.78 69.68 0.32
N LYS A 14 -24.14 69.49 -0.85
CA LYS A 14 -24.06 68.22 -1.58
C LYS A 14 -22.72 67.49 -1.34
N ARG A 15 -22.40 67.14 -0.10
CA ARG A 15 -21.28 66.23 0.22
C ARG A 15 -21.51 65.48 1.54
N LYS A 16 -21.90 64.19 1.46
CA LYS A 16 -21.60 63.09 2.44
C LYS A 16 -22.33 61.74 2.21
N LYS A 17 -23.29 61.59 1.29
CA LYS A 17 -24.04 60.32 1.13
C LYS A 17 -23.27 59.13 0.48
N THR A 18 -22.16 59.34 -0.22
CA THR A 18 -21.45 58.27 -0.96
C THR A 18 -20.52 57.38 -0.12
N SER A 19 -20.10 57.83 1.08
CA SER A 19 -19.20 57.04 1.95
C SER A 19 -19.92 55.88 2.66
N SER A 20 -21.16 56.11 3.11
CA SER A 20 -21.96 55.11 3.84
C SER A 20 -22.25 53.86 2.99
N ASN A 21 -22.69 54.05 1.74
CA ASN A 21 -22.98 52.92 0.84
C ASN A 21 -21.72 52.13 0.48
N ARG A 22 -20.55 52.77 0.29
CA ARG A 22 -19.27 52.03 0.10
C ARG A 22 -18.92 51.17 1.31
N LYS A 23 -19.16 51.64 2.55
CA LYS A 23 -18.96 50.83 3.76
C LYS A 23 -19.96 49.68 3.89
N LYS A 24 -21.23 49.88 3.51
CA LYS A 24 -22.25 48.79 3.45
C LYS A 24 -21.91 47.74 2.39
N VAL A 25 -21.56 48.16 1.17
CA VAL A 25 -21.17 47.25 0.08
C VAL A 25 -19.90 46.46 0.45
N LYS A 26 -18.89 47.09 1.06
CA LYS A 26 -17.72 46.36 1.58
C LYS A 26 -18.08 45.34 2.66
N LYS A 27 -19.03 45.63 3.57
CA LYS A 27 -19.52 44.64 4.55
C LYS A 27 -20.24 43.48 3.87
N ILE A 28 -21.11 43.74 2.89
CA ILE A 28 -21.83 42.69 2.15
C ILE A 28 -20.85 41.80 1.38
N LEU A 29 -19.90 42.39 0.65
CA LEU A 29 -18.84 41.64 -0.04
C LEU A 29 -17.98 40.81 0.91
N ALA A 30 -17.62 41.34 2.08
CA ALA A 30 -16.87 40.59 3.09
C ALA A 30 -17.67 39.39 3.63
N VAL A 31 -18.97 39.56 3.90
CA VAL A 31 -19.84 38.46 4.35
C VAL A 31 -20.07 37.43 3.25
N SER A 32 -20.31 37.83 2.00
CA SER A 32 -20.41 36.90 0.86
C SER A 32 -19.10 36.17 0.56
N SER A 33 -17.96 36.85 0.72
CA SER A 33 -16.62 36.22 0.62
C SER A 33 -16.42 35.19 1.73
N LEU A 34 -16.76 35.52 2.97
CA LEU A 34 -16.66 34.59 4.09
C LEU A 34 -17.58 33.37 3.88
N PHE A 35 -18.80 33.61 3.38
CA PHE A 35 -19.78 32.56 3.08
C PHE A 35 -19.32 31.66 1.92
N LEU A 36 -18.71 32.22 0.87
CA LEU A 36 -18.09 31.46 -0.21
C LEU A 36 -16.91 30.62 0.29
N ILE A 37 -16.04 31.18 1.13
CA ILE A 37 -14.91 30.45 1.73
C ILE A 37 -15.44 29.32 2.63
N SER A 38 -16.45 29.56 3.47
CA SER A 38 -17.03 28.51 4.31
C SER A 38 -17.79 27.45 3.49
N ALA A 39 -18.46 27.83 2.40
CA ALA A 39 -19.12 26.88 1.51
C ALA A 39 -18.12 26.03 0.73
N LEU A 40 -17.02 26.62 0.24
CA LEU A 40 -15.91 25.91 -0.38
C LEU A 40 -15.19 25.00 0.63
N PHE A 41 -15.02 25.43 1.87
CA PHE A 41 -14.41 24.64 2.94
C PHE A 41 -15.31 23.46 3.35
N LEU A 42 -16.61 23.67 3.55
CA LEU A 42 -17.56 22.61 3.87
C LEU A 42 -17.76 21.63 2.70
N SER A 43 -17.82 22.13 1.46
CA SER A 43 -17.85 21.31 0.25
C SER A 43 -16.55 20.51 0.09
N GLY A 44 -15.40 21.14 0.32
CA GLY A 44 -14.09 20.50 0.33
C GLY A 44 -13.95 19.43 1.40
N LEU A 45 -14.45 19.66 2.62
CA LEU A 45 -14.49 18.66 3.70
C LEU A 45 -15.45 17.51 3.37
N GLY A 46 -16.61 17.78 2.76
CA GLY A 46 -17.55 16.76 2.32
C GLY A 46 -16.96 15.89 1.20
N PHE A 47 -16.31 16.52 0.23
CA PHE A 47 -15.60 15.88 -0.87
C PHE A 47 -14.42 15.04 -0.38
N TYR A 48 -13.56 15.61 0.48
CA TYR A 48 -12.47 14.91 1.15
C TYR A 48 -13.00 13.68 1.90
N LYS A 49 -13.98 13.86 2.80
CA LYS A 49 -14.57 12.75 3.58
C LYS A 49 -15.19 11.65 2.71
N ASN A 50 -15.72 11.99 1.53
CA ASN A 50 -16.28 11.02 0.60
C ASN A 50 -15.18 10.26 -0.16
N LEU A 51 -14.11 10.95 -0.59
CA LEU A 51 -12.93 10.33 -1.19
C LEU A 51 -12.17 9.44 -0.20
N THR A 52 -11.87 9.93 1.01
CA THR A 52 -11.09 9.20 2.00
C THR A 52 -11.83 8.03 2.62
N LYS A 53 -13.14 7.85 2.37
CA LYS A 53 -13.93 6.79 3.01
C LYS A 53 -13.43 5.38 2.64
N ASN A 54 -13.00 5.18 1.39
CA ASN A 54 -12.48 3.89 0.93
C ASN A 54 -11.04 3.64 1.41
N PHE A 55 -10.33 4.71 1.81
CA PHE A 55 -8.99 4.70 2.40
C PHE A 55 -9.03 4.75 3.95
N ALA A 56 -10.23 4.70 4.55
CA ALA A 56 -10.40 4.81 6.01
C ALA A 56 -10.27 3.46 6.73
N ALA A 57 -10.22 2.34 6.00
CA ALA A 57 -9.94 1.02 6.56
C ALA A 57 -8.45 0.83 6.93
N ALA A 58 -7.59 1.74 6.49
CA ALA A 58 -6.13 1.69 6.56
C ALA A 58 -5.50 2.33 7.82
N THR A 59 -6.29 2.75 8.81
CA THR A 59 -5.77 3.39 10.03
C THR A 59 -5.77 2.43 11.22
N SER A 60 -4.85 1.47 11.17
CA SER A 60 -4.39 0.68 12.33
C SER A 60 -3.17 1.33 12.98
N GLU A 61 -3.06 1.23 14.31
CA GLU A 61 -1.83 1.59 15.03
C GLU A 61 -0.75 0.54 14.76
N GLY A 62 0.41 0.95 14.26
CA GLY A 62 1.54 0.07 13.92
C GLY A 62 1.78 -0.18 12.43
N ASP A 63 0.95 0.40 11.53
CA ASP A 63 1.15 0.29 10.09
C ASP A 63 2.49 0.91 9.64
N TYR A 64 3.28 0.11 8.91
CA TYR A 64 4.53 0.54 8.27
C TYR A 64 4.20 1.36 7.02
N PHE A 65 4.39 2.67 7.07
CA PHE A 65 3.96 3.55 5.98
C PHE A 65 4.83 3.35 4.73
N ILE A 66 4.19 3.10 3.58
CA ILE A 66 4.94 3.02 2.31
C ILE A 66 5.58 4.34 1.91
N SER A 67 5.28 5.46 2.58
CA SER A 67 6.00 6.73 2.38
C SER A 67 7.45 6.70 2.85
N GLU A 68 7.79 5.80 3.77
CA GLU A 68 9.13 5.70 4.38
C GLU A 68 10.00 4.62 3.70
N GLN A 69 9.46 3.91 2.71
CA GLN A 69 10.17 2.88 1.95
C GLN A 69 10.62 3.39 0.58
N ASP A 70 11.88 3.07 0.25
CA ASP A 70 12.47 3.32 -1.07
C ASP A 70 11.87 2.39 -2.14
N VAL A 71 11.60 1.14 -1.77
CA VAL A 71 10.93 0.15 -2.61
C VAL A 71 9.74 -0.43 -1.86
N PHE A 72 8.58 -0.42 -2.51
CA PHE A 72 7.36 -1.04 -1.97
C PHE A 72 6.57 -1.73 -3.09
N SER A 73 5.73 -2.68 -2.71
CA SER A 73 4.87 -3.45 -3.60
C SER A 73 3.40 -3.08 -3.44
N LEU A 74 2.62 -3.28 -4.51
CA LEU A 74 1.18 -3.10 -4.54
C LEU A 74 0.55 -4.27 -5.30
N LEU A 75 -0.32 -5.01 -4.61
CA LEU A 75 -1.19 -5.98 -5.27
C LEU A 75 -2.37 -5.23 -5.89
N TYR A 76 -2.44 -5.22 -7.21
CA TYR A 76 -3.51 -4.58 -7.96
C TYR A 76 -4.38 -5.64 -8.64
N VAL A 77 -5.65 -5.69 -8.29
CA VAL A 77 -6.62 -6.71 -8.74
C VAL A 77 -7.80 -6.01 -9.40
N THR A 78 -8.16 -6.47 -10.59
CA THR A 78 -9.46 -6.15 -11.19
C THR A 78 -10.40 -7.32 -10.94
N VAL A 79 -11.66 -7.02 -10.56
CA VAL A 79 -12.76 -7.98 -10.48
C VAL A 79 -13.88 -7.58 -11.44
N ASP A 80 -14.70 -8.53 -11.90
CA ASP A 80 -15.75 -8.24 -12.89
C ASP A 80 -16.80 -7.25 -12.34
N ASP A 81 -17.47 -7.63 -11.25
CA ASP A 81 -18.33 -6.77 -10.44
C ASP A 81 -18.24 -7.19 -8.97
N MET A 82 -17.99 -6.24 -8.05
CA MET A 82 -17.88 -6.51 -6.61
C MET A 82 -19.20 -6.98 -5.95
N ASN A 83 -20.33 -6.86 -6.66
CA ASN A 83 -21.65 -7.29 -6.19
C ASN A 83 -22.06 -8.66 -6.77
N MET A 84 -21.21 -9.32 -7.56
CA MET A 84 -21.49 -10.64 -8.14
C MET A 84 -21.05 -11.76 -7.19
N GLU A 85 -21.79 -12.86 -7.11
CA GLU A 85 -21.39 -14.04 -6.33
C GLU A 85 -21.12 -15.25 -7.25
N PRO A 86 -19.90 -15.82 -7.26
CA PRO A 86 -18.68 -15.34 -6.58
C PRO A 86 -18.05 -14.12 -7.28
N VAL A 87 -17.34 -13.28 -6.52
CA VAL A 87 -16.50 -12.23 -7.09
C VAL A 87 -15.22 -12.87 -7.64
N LEU A 88 -15.05 -12.85 -8.96
CA LEU A 88 -13.89 -13.42 -9.64
C LEU A 88 -12.92 -12.34 -10.12
N ALA A 89 -11.62 -12.63 -10.04
CA ALA A 89 -10.57 -11.74 -10.53
C ALA A 89 -10.43 -11.85 -12.06
N THR A 90 -10.43 -10.70 -12.73
CA THR A 90 -10.24 -10.52 -14.19
C THR A 90 -8.85 -9.97 -14.55
N SER A 91 -8.09 -9.50 -13.57
CA SER A 91 -6.67 -9.17 -13.69
C SER A 91 -6.02 -9.26 -12.31
N ILE A 92 -4.82 -9.85 -12.22
CA ILE A 92 -4.00 -9.85 -11.00
C ILE A 92 -2.62 -9.34 -11.39
N ARG A 93 -2.17 -8.26 -10.75
CA ARG A 93 -0.87 -7.62 -11.03
C ARG A 93 -0.12 -7.33 -9.75
N MET A 94 1.13 -7.79 -9.66
CA MET A 94 2.08 -7.37 -8.63
C MET A 94 2.88 -6.19 -9.17
N LYS A 95 2.76 -5.02 -8.55
CA LYS A 95 3.47 -3.80 -8.96
C LYS A 95 4.56 -3.48 -7.95
N LEU A 96 5.81 -3.42 -8.39
CA LEU A 96 6.95 -2.97 -7.59
C LEU A 96 7.29 -1.52 -7.96
N PHE A 97 7.33 -0.65 -6.97
CA PHE A 97 7.65 0.78 -7.11
C PHE A 97 9.02 1.02 -6.50
N ASP A 98 10.00 1.33 -7.34
CA ASP A 98 11.37 1.64 -6.94
C ASP A 98 11.58 3.15 -7.07
N ARG A 99 11.54 3.84 -5.92
CA ARG A 99 11.71 5.30 -5.84
C ARG A 99 13.16 5.73 -6.02
N ASN A 100 14.11 4.90 -5.62
CA ASN A 100 15.54 5.18 -5.74
C ASN A 100 16.00 5.28 -7.19
N ASN A 101 15.56 4.35 -8.03
CA ASN A 101 15.88 4.34 -9.47
C ASN A 101 14.79 4.99 -10.34
N GLY A 102 13.67 5.43 -9.73
CA GLY A 102 12.56 6.08 -10.41
C GLY A 102 11.93 5.19 -11.48
N LYS A 103 11.43 4.01 -11.10
CA LYS A 103 10.76 3.05 -12.00
C LYS A 103 9.60 2.33 -11.33
N VAL A 104 8.66 1.85 -12.15
CA VAL A 104 7.56 0.97 -11.73
C VAL A 104 7.61 -0.27 -12.61
N VAL A 105 7.64 -1.45 -11.98
CA VAL A 105 7.60 -2.74 -12.67
C VAL A 105 6.28 -3.44 -12.34
N SER A 106 5.48 -3.73 -13.35
CA SER A 106 4.17 -4.37 -13.21
C SER A 106 4.22 -5.77 -13.80
N TYR A 107 4.16 -6.79 -12.94
CA TYR A 107 4.07 -8.20 -13.31
C TYR A 107 2.60 -8.62 -13.40
N SER A 108 2.13 -9.03 -14.58
CA SER A 108 0.79 -9.59 -14.81
C SER A 108 0.79 -11.09 -14.53
N ILE A 109 -0.08 -11.58 -13.65
CA ILE A 109 -0.17 -13.01 -13.33
C ILE A 109 -1.26 -13.66 -14.19
N PRO A 110 -0.97 -14.74 -14.95
CA PRO A 110 -1.98 -15.49 -15.70
C PRO A 110 -3.06 -16.05 -14.77
N LEU A 111 -4.33 -15.84 -15.12
CA LEU A 111 -5.49 -16.18 -14.29
C LEU A 111 -5.75 -17.69 -14.18
N ASP A 112 -5.28 -18.44 -15.18
CA ASP A 112 -5.30 -19.89 -15.32
C ASP A 112 -4.08 -20.58 -14.69
N MET A 113 -3.16 -19.81 -14.10
CA MET A 113 -2.02 -20.37 -13.38
C MET A 113 -2.49 -21.13 -12.14
N VAL A 114 -2.17 -22.43 -12.11
CA VAL A 114 -2.37 -23.28 -10.94
C VAL A 114 -1.23 -23.04 -9.94
N VAL A 115 -1.59 -22.81 -8.68
CA VAL A 115 -0.68 -22.48 -7.58
C VAL A 115 -1.07 -23.25 -6.32
N ASP A 116 -0.11 -23.65 -5.49
CA ASP A 116 -0.40 -24.19 -4.16
C ASP A 116 -0.83 -23.03 -3.23
N VAL A 117 -2.07 -23.08 -2.76
CA VAL A 117 -2.70 -21.99 -2.01
C VAL A 117 -2.46 -22.17 -0.50
N PRO A 118 -1.79 -21.21 0.17
CA PRO A 118 -1.51 -21.25 1.61
C PRO A 118 -2.75 -21.51 2.47
N GLY A 119 -2.58 -22.21 3.59
CA GLY A 119 -3.71 -22.56 4.48
C GLY A 119 -4.39 -23.92 4.20
N LYS A 120 -3.76 -24.81 3.42
CA LYS A 120 -4.26 -26.16 3.04
C LYS A 120 -5.44 -26.17 2.06
N PHE A 121 -5.58 -25.15 1.22
CA PHE A 121 -6.54 -25.18 0.10
C PHE A 121 -6.04 -26.06 -1.05
N GLY A 122 -4.71 -26.22 -1.19
CA GLY A 122 -4.08 -27.07 -2.21
C GLY A 122 -3.90 -26.34 -3.54
N GLU A 123 -3.70 -27.11 -4.61
CA GLU A 123 -3.49 -26.58 -5.96
C GLU A 123 -4.80 -26.06 -6.57
N GLU A 124 -4.87 -24.75 -6.84
CA GLU A 124 -6.03 -24.07 -7.43
C GLU A 124 -5.60 -23.01 -8.46
N GLU A 125 -6.50 -22.65 -9.36
CA GLU A 125 -6.30 -21.52 -10.28
C GLU A 125 -6.28 -20.19 -9.50
N ILE A 126 -5.27 -19.35 -9.73
CA ILE A 126 -5.08 -18.11 -8.96
C ILE A 126 -6.28 -17.15 -9.05
N SER A 127 -7.03 -17.17 -10.15
CA SER A 127 -8.28 -16.40 -10.32
C SER A 127 -9.38 -16.74 -9.32
N LYS A 128 -9.38 -17.97 -8.77
CA LYS A 128 -10.37 -18.45 -7.79
C LYS A 128 -9.96 -18.14 -6.35
N VAL A 129 -8.67 -17.94 -6.08
CA VAL A 129 -8.11 -17.74 -4.71
C VAL A 129 -8.85 -16.65 -3.94
N PHE A 130 -9.15 -15.52 -4.59
CA PHE A 130 -9.91 -14.44 -3.99
C PHE A 130 -11.32 -14.87 -3.55
N ALA A 131 -12.02 -15.66 -4.38
CA ALA A 131 -13.34 -16.18 -4.04
C ALA A 131 -13.28 -17.25 -2.95
N LEU A 132 -12.25 -18.12 -2.96
CA LEU A 132 -12.04 -19.19 -1.97
C LEU A 132 -11.89 -18.64 -0.55
N GLY A 133 -11.10 -17.58 -0.36
CA GLY A 133 -10.96 -16.94 0.96
C GLY A 133 -12.27 -16.32 1.48
N ASN A 134 -13.20 -15.93 0.60
CA ASN A 134 -14.46 -15.29 0.95
C ASN A 134 -15.66 -16.26 1.13
N LEU A 135 -15.46 -17.58 0.98
CA LEU A 135 -16.53 -18.58 1.08
C LEU A 135 -17.32 -18.52 2.40
N ASN A 136 -16.64 -18.25 3.51
CA ASN A 136 -17.23 -18.26 4.86
C ASN A 136 -17.80 -16.91 5.30
N ASN A 137 -17.42 -15.80 4.67
CA ASN A 137 -17.94 -14.47 4.95
C ASN A 137 -17.93 -13.63 3.68
N LYS A 138 -19.10 -13.50 3.05
CA LYS A 138 -19.25 -12.87 1.73
C LYS A 138 -19.28 -11.35 1.77
N GLU A 139 -19.54 -10.75 2.93
CA GLU A 139 -19.59 -9.29 3.09
C GLU A 139 -18.23 -8.68 3.49
N ASP A 140 -17.30 -9.48 4.02
CA ASP A 140 -15.95 -9.04 4.40
C ASP A 140 -14.88 -9.67 3.51
N PHE A 141 -14.49 -8.94 2.45
CA PHE A 141 -13.47 -9.35 1.49
C PHE A 141 -12.07 -9.57 2.09
N ARG A 142 -11.81 -9.18 3.34
CA ARG A 142 -10.47 -9.29 3.98
C ARG A 142 -9.87 -10.69 3.92
N ASN A 143 -10.68 -11.74 4.01
CA ASN A 143 -10.17 -13.11 3.97
C ASN A 143 -9.67 -13.50 2.57
N GLY A 144 -10.42 -13.17 1.52
CA GLY A 144 -9.99 -13.34 0.12
C GLY A 144 -8.80 -12.47 -0.25
N ILE A 145 -8.73 -11.25 0.29
CA ILE A 145 -7.56 -10.36 0.15
C ILE A 145 -6.34 -11.00 0.81
N SER A 146 -6.44 -11.42 2.08
CA SER A 146 -5.32 -12.02 2.82
C SER A 146 -4.83 -13.32 2.17
N LEU A 147 -5.74 -14.15 1.65
CA LEU A 147 -5.37 -15.38 0.95
C LEU A 147 -4.64 -15.08 -0.37
N LEU A 148 -5.12 -14.11 -1.15
CA LEU A 148 -4.48 -13.72 -2.41
C LEU A 148 -3.13 -13.02 -2.19
N ASP A 149 -3.01 -12.17 -1.17
CA ASP A 149 -1.74 -11.59 -0.71
C ASP A 149 -0.72 -12.69 -0.44
N LYS A 150 -1.05 -13.66 0.44
CA LYS A 150 -0.16 -14.80 0.77
C LYS A 150 0.28 -15.57 -0.47
N THR A 151 -0.66 -15.92 -1.34
CA THR A 151 -0.35 -16.61 -2.61
C THR A 151 0.61 -15.79 -3.48
N VAL A 152 0.41 -14.48 -3.63
CA VAL A 152 1.30 -13.61 -4.41
C VAL A 152 2.66 -13.45 -3.72
N THR A 153 2.69 -13.20 -2.41
CA THR A 153 3.90 -13.13 -1.58
C THR A 153 4.73 -14.43 -1.68
N SER A 154 4.08 -15.60 -1.71
CA SER A 154 4.69 -16.91 -1.93
C SER A 154 5.33 -17.04 -3.32
N LEU A 155 4.63 -16.63 -4.38
CA LEU A 155 5.17 -16.65 -5.76
C LEU A 155 6.41 -15.78 -5.89
N PHE A 156 6.35 -14.51 -5.46
CA PHE A 156 7.41 -13.53 -5.69
C PHE A 156 8.55 -13.60 -4.65
N GLY A 157 8.37 -14.25 -3.50
CA GLY A 157 9.36 -14.23 -2.42
C GLY A 157 9.58 -12.80 -1.89
N PHE A 158 8.55 -11.96 -1.95
CA PHE A 158 8.57 -10.57 -1.50
C PHE A 158 7.16 -10.17 -1.07
N LYS A 159 7.03 -9.58 0.12
CA LYS A 159 5.75 -9.24 0.74
C LYS A 159 4.96 -8.22 -0.08
N VAL A 160 3.65 -8.37 -0.18
CA VAL A 160 2.72 -7.31 -0.60
C VAL A 160 2.62 -6.24 0.52
N ASN A 161 3.02 -4.99 0.26
CA ASN A 161 2.90 -3.93 1.26
C ASN A 161 1.47 -3.41 1.41
N LYS A 162 0.77 -3.27 0.28
CA LYS A 162 -0.55 -2.66 0.14
C LYS A 162 -1.31 -3.31 -1.01
N TYR A 163 -2.64 -3.16 -1.05
CA TYR A 163 -3.46 -3.66 -2.14
C TYR A 163 -4.50 -2.65 -2.63
N ILE A 164 -4.91 -2.81 -3.88
CA ILE A 164 -6.07 -2.15 -4.50
C ILE A 164 -6.85 -3.22 -5.26
N ILE A 165 -8.14 -3.35 -4.95
CA ILE A 165 -9.10 -4.11 -5.75
C ILE A 165 -10.07 -3.13 -6.38
N VAL A 166 -10.30 -3.24 -7.69
CA VAL A 166 -11.20 -2.38 -8.47
C VAL A 166 -12.20 -3.19 -9.30
N ASP A 167 -13.41 -2.65 -9.43
CA ASP A 167 -14.38 -3.12 -10.42
C ASP A 167 -13.86 -2.83 -11.84
N SER A 168 -14.06 -3.77 -12.76
CA SER A 168 -13.67 -3.71 -14.18
C SER A 168 -14.07 -2.39 -14.86
N LYS A 169 -15.20 -1.81 -14.46
CA LYS A 169 -15.73 -0.52 -14.94
C LYS A 169 -14.77 0.67 -14.73
N PHE A 170 -13.85 0.57 -13.77
CA PHE A 170 -12.86 1.61 -13.44
C PHE A 170 -11.42 1.19 -13.72
N GLN A 171 -11.19 0.02 -14.34
CA GLN A 171 -9.85 -0.48 -14.61
C GLN A 171 -9.04 0.51 -15.48
N THR A 172 -9.67 1.16 -16.47
CA THR A 172 -8.96 2.05 -17.41
C THR A 172 -8.36 3.26 -16.68
N GLU A 173 -9.09 3.84 -15.74
CA GLU A 173 -8.65 4.98 -14.93
C GLU A 173 -7.48 4.61 -14.02
N PHE A 174 -7.56 3.47 -13.32
CA PHE A 174 -6.47 3.02 -12.44
C PHE A 174 -5.25 2.51 -13.21
N ASP A 175 -5.44 1.82 -14.34
CA ASP A 175 -4.35 1.44 -15.24
C ASP A 175 -3.63 2.70 -15.76
N SER A 176 -4.37 3.76 -16.15
CA SER A 176 -3.75 5.02 -16.56
C SER A 176 -2.88 5.66 -15.46
N LEU A 177 -3.30 5.57 -14.19
CA LEU A 177 -2.54 6.09 -13.04
C LEU A 177 -1.24 5.32 -12.82
N PHE A 178 -1.27 3.99 -12.94
CA PHE A 178 -0.12 3.13 -12.67
C PHE A 178 0.81 2.89 -13.86
N GLU A 179 0.37 3.20 -15.07
CA GLU A 179 1.14 2.93 -16.31
C GLU A 179 1.57 4.19 -17.06
N THR A 180 0.92 5.33 -16.82
CA THR A 180 1.25 6.59 -17.50
C THR A 180 1.38 7.79 -16.55
N GLY A 181 1.06 7.63 -15.26
CA GLY A 181 1.01 8.73 -14.29
C GLY A 181 -0.12 9.74 -14.55
N SER A 182 -1.08 9.41 -15.44
CA SER A 182 -2.25 10.24 -15.72
C SER A 182 -3.44 9.76 -14.90
N LEU A 183 -4.32 10.69 -14.48
CA LEU A 183 -5.57 10.34 -13.81
C LEU A 183 -6.71 11.01 -14.57
N ASN A 184 -7.17 10.31 -15.61
CA ASN A 184 -8.28 10.76 -16.45
C ASN A 184 -9.62 10.40 -15.78
N MET A 185 -9.92 11.00 -14.62
CA MET A 185 -11.25 10.93 -14.00
C MET A 185 -12.25 11.75 -14.82
N THR A 186 -12.68 11.20 -15.96
CA THR A 186 -13.87 11.64 -16.71
C THR A 186 -15.18 11.19 -16.07
N ALA A 187 -15.11 10.49 -14.93
CA ALA A 187 -16.25 10.06 -14.14
C ALA A 187 -17.22 11.22 -13.88
N SER A 188 -18.48 11.03 -14.27
CA SER A 188 -19.55 11.98 -14.00
C SER A 188 -19.69 12.20 -12.49
N LEU A 189 -20.18 13.36 -12.07
CA LEU A 189 -20.57 13.61 -10.67
C LEU A 189 -21.61 12.59 -10.17
N ASN A 190 -22.35 11.95 -11.09
CA ASN A 190 -23.29 10.87 -10.79
C ASN A 190 -22.63 9.49 -10.55
N ASP A 191 -21.38 9.29 -11.01
CA ASP A 191 -20.62 8.05 -10.82
C ASP A 191 -19.69 8.12 -9.59
N LEU A 192 -19.46 9.31 -9.03
CA LEU A 192 -18.71 9.49 -7.78
C LEU A 192 -19.31 8.73 -6.59
N SER A 193 -20.62 8.50 -6.59
CA SER A 193 -21.31 7.68 -5.59
C SER A 193 -21.15 6.17 -5.83
N LYS A 194 -20.88 5.76 -7.08
CA LYS A 194 -20.57 4.37 -7.45
C LYS A 194 -19.11 4.02 -7.16
N PHE A 195 -18.20 4.97 -7.38
CA PHE A 195 -16.77 4.84 -7.04
C PHE A 195 -16.54 4.37 -5.58
N LYS A 196 -17.42 4.80 -4.68
CA LYS A 196 -17.43 4.37 -3.27
C LYS A 196 -17.53 2.84 -3.09
N ASN A 197 -18.27 2.14 -3.94
CA ASN A 197 -18.50 0.70 -3.80
C ASN A 197 -17.67 -0.14 -4.80
N SER A 198 -16.72 0.47 -5.52
CA SER A 198 -15.96 -0.16 -6.60
C SER A 198 -14.45 -0.16 -6.38
N LEU A 199 -14.01 0.17 -5.16
CA LEU A 199 -12.61 0.24 -4.74
C LEU A 199 -12.49 -0.28 -3.30
N ILE A 200 -11.65 -1.29 -3.08
CA ILE A 200 -11.27 -1.81 -1.77
C ILE A 200 -9.74 -1.69 -1.64
N THR A 201 -9.25 -1.10 -0.56
CA THR A 201 -7.81 -0.85 -0.35
C THR A 201 -7.46 -0.66 1.12
N ASP A 202 -6.23 -1.01 1.49
CA ASP A 202 -5.57 -0.68 2.76
C ASP A 202 -4.57 0.49 2.63
N LEU A 203 -4.59 1.21 1.52
CA LEU A 203 -3.89 2.48 1.40
C LEU A 203 -4.61 3.54 2.21
N THR A 204 -3.85 4.40 2.89
CA THR A 204 -4.34 5.71 3.29
C THR A 204 -4.45 6.64 2.08
N PHE A 205 -5.27 7.70 2.19
CA PHE A 205 -5.38 8.68 1.11
C PHE A 205 -4.05 9.40 0.83
N ASN A 206 -3.22 9.60 1.86
CA ASN A 206 -1.89 10.20 1.72
C ASN A 206 -0.95 9.29 0.92
N GLU A 207 -0.95 7.98 1.21
CA GLU A 207 -0.17 7.00 0.44
C GLU A 207 -0.62 6.93 -1.01
N PHE A 208 -1.93 6.94 -1.29
CA PHE A 208 -2.45 7.02 -2.66
C PHE A 208 -1.97 8.28 -3.41
N ILE A 209 -2.01 9.45 -2.77
CA ILE A 209 -1.50 10.69 -3.35
C ILE A 209 0.03 10.63 -3.55
N ASN A 210 0.78 10.05 -2.61
CA ASN A 210 2.22 9.85 -2.75
C ASN A 210 2.55 8.93 -3.94
N ILE A 211 1.82 7.82 -4.11
CA ILE A 211 1.96 6.94 -5.29
C ILE A 211 1.65 7.71 -6.58
N TYR A 212 0.52 8.43 -6.64
CA TYR A 212 0.13 9.21 -7.82
C TYR A 212 1.15 10.30 -8.19
N THR A 213 1.67 11.04 -7.20
CA THR A 213 2.68 12.08 -7.44
C THR A 213 4.01 11.48 -7.88
N PHE A 214 4.39 10.31 -7.34
CA PHE A 214 5.55 9.56 -7.79
C PHE A 214 5.38 9.09 -9.24
N THR A 215 4.32 8.33 -9.58
CA THR A 215 4.11 7.83 -10.95
C THR A 215 4.04 8.97 -11.96
N ARG A 216 3.34 10.06 -11.64
CA ARG A 216 3.25 11.25 -12.49
C ARG A 216 4.59 11.95 -12.73
N SER A 217 5.58 11.79 -11.85
CA SER A 217 6.92 12.36 -12.05
C SER A 217 7.79 11.53 -13.01
N LEU A 218 7.39 10.29 -13.31
CA LEU A 218 8.18 9.37 -14.13
C LEU A 218 7.98 9.57 -15.64
N PRO A 219 9.07 9.56 -16.42
CA PRO A 219 9.03 9.34 -17.87
C PRO A 219 8.40 8.00 -18.28
N GLN A 220 7.87 7.90 -19.50
CA GLN A 220 7.14 6.71 -19.96
C GLN A 220 8.02 5.43 -20.07
N ASP A 221 9.33 5.57 -20.31
CA ASP A 221 10.29 4.46 -20.32
C ASP A 221 10.55 3.84 -18.94
N ARG A 222 10.01 4.45 -17.87
CA ARG A 222 10.14 3.98 -16.48
C ARG A 222 8.99 3.09 -16.02
N PHE A 223 8.00 2.85 -16.88
CA PHE A 223 6.91 1.91 -16.65
C PHE A 223 7.20 0.60 -17.39
N ILE A 224 7.72 -0.39 -16.67
CA ILE A 224 8.11 -1.69 -17.21
C ILE A 224 6.95 -2.67 -16.98
N LYS A 225 6.45 -3.28 -18.06
CA LYS A 225 5.47 -4.36 -17.97
C LYS A 225 6.16 -5.69 -18.20
N LYS A 226 5.82 -6.69 -17.39
CA LYS A 226 6.27 -8.09 -17.49
C LYS A 226 5.09 -9.01 -17.27
N ASP A 227 5.16 -10.21 -17.81
CA ASP A 227 4.21 -11.28 -17.50
C ASP A 227 4.89 -12.30 -16.57
N PHE A 228 4.14 -12.81 -15.60
CA PHE A 228 4.62 -13.86 -14.71
C PHE A 228 4.54 -15.20 -15.46
N ILE A 229 5.68 -15.69 -15.92
CA ILE A 229 5.76 -16.87 -16.78
C ILE A 229 5.77 -18.19 -15.97
N PRO A 230 5.24 -19.32 -16.48
CA PRO A 230 5.24 -20.61 -15.77
C PRO A 230 6.63 -21.12 -15.37
N GLN A 231 7.70 -20.67 -16.03
CA GLN A 231 9.08 -21.01 -15.67
C GLN A 231 9.47 -20.51 -14.27
N TYR A 232 8.83 -19.44 -13.77
CA TYR A 232 9.08 -18.91 -12.42
C TYR A 232 8.57 -19.86 -11.32
N THR A 233 7.49 -20.63 -11.53
CA THR A 233 7.04 -21.63 -10.56
C THR A 233 7.90 -22.89 -10.60
N ALA A 234 8.39 -23.27 -11.78
CA ALA A 234 9.31 -24.39 -11.96
C ALA A 234 10.73 -24.12 -11.41
N ASN A 235 11.18 -22.85 -11.42
CA ASN A 235 12.45 -22.43 -10.84
C ASN A 235 12.33 -21.01 -10.26
N THR A 236 12.08 -20.91 -8.96
CA THR A 236 11.87 -19.62 -8.28
C THR A 236 13.09 -18.70 -8.36
N SER A 237 14.30 -19.25 -8.52
CA SER A 237 15.54 -18.48 -8.63
C SER A 237 15.48 -17.42 -9.75
N LEU A 238 14.72 -17.69 -10.82
CA LEU A 238 14.55 -16.77 -11.95
C LEU A 238 13.73 -15.53 -11.56
N ILE A 239 12.64 -15.69 -10.82
CA ILE A 239 11.87 -14.54 -10.32
C ILE A 239 12.57 -13.88 -9.12
N ASP A 240 13.25 -14.66 -8.27
CA ASP A 240 14.01 -14.14 -7.13
C ASP A 240 15.17 -13.23 -7.57
N GLU A 241 15.85 -13.53 -8.68
CA GLU A 241 16.86 -12.64 -9.31
C GLU A 241 16.22 -11.32 -9.78
N GLU A 242 15.13 -11.40 -10.56
CA GLU A 242 14.44 -10.21 -11.06
C GLU A 242 13.79 -9.34 -9.98
N VAL A 243 13.30 -9.95 -8.89
CA VAL A 243 12.72 -9.24 -7.74
C VAL A 243 13.85 -8.57 -6.97
N ARG A 244 14.94 -9.27 -6.67
CA ARG A 244 16.09 -8.75 -5.93
C ARG A 244 16.76 -7.56 -6.64
N ASP A 245 16.88 -7.59 -7.97
CA ASP A 245 17.36 -6.46 -8.78
C ASP A 245 16.49 -5.19 -8.67
N LEU A 246 15.28 -5.32 -8.12
CA LEU A 246 14.33 -4.23 -7.86
C LEU A 246 14.21 -3.89 -6.37
N THR A 247 14.37 -4.87 -5.49
CA THR A 247 14.04 -4.76 -4.05
C THR A 247 15.25 -4.81 -3.11
N PHE A 248 16.47 -4.89 -3.65
CA PHE A 248 17.71 -4.86 -2.87
C PHE A 248 17.83 -3.55 -2.07
N ASP A 249 17.68 -3.63 -0.75
CA ASP A 249 17.92 -2.50 0.15
C ASP A 249 19.41 -2.44 0.51
N SER A 250 20.09 -1.42 -0.02
CA SER A 250 21.50 -1.17 0.29
C SER A 250 21.75 -0.91 1.78
N SER A 251 20.76 -0.43 2.53
CA SER A 251 20.84 -0.16 3.97
C SER A 251 20.98 -1.47 4.74
N ILE A 252 20.13 -2.45 4.45
CA ILE A 252 20.19 -3.82 5.00
C ILE A 252 21.55 -4.46 4.69
N ALA A 253 22.02 -4.34 3.44
CA ALA A 253 23.32 -4.87 3.04
C ALA A 253 24.52 -4.16 3.73
N LEU A 254 24.42 -2.86 4.00
CA LEU A 254 25.46 -2.06 4.67
C LEU A 254 25.62 -2.40 6.16
N GLU A 255 24.55 -2.84 6.84
CA GLU A 255 24.63 -3.34 8.21
C GLU A 255 25.43 -4.65 8.33
N LYS A 256 25.60 -5.39 7.22
CA LYS A 256 26.42 -6.62 7.08
C LYS A 256 26.04 -7.78 8.02
N LYS A 257 24.91 -7.66 8.71
CA LYS A 257 24.39 -8.65 9.66
C LYS A 257 24.20 -10.00 8.98
N SER A 258 24.63 -11.04 9.67
CA SER A 258 24.38 -12.43 9.34
C SER A 258 23.00 -12.84 9.84
N ILE A 259 22.22 -13.46 8.96
CA ILE A 259 20.85 -13.87 9.26
C ILE A 259 20.75 -15.39 9.16
N ALA A 260 20.23 -16.04 10.19
CA ALA A 260 19.82 -17.44 10.12
C ALA A 260 18.29 -17.53 10.05
N VAL A 261 17.78 -18.45 9.22
CA VAL A 261 16.35 -18.67 9.00
C VAL A 261 15.99 -20.10 9.38
N LEU A 262 15.13 -20.25 10.38
CA LEU A 262 14.78 -21.53 10.98
C LEU A 262 13.28 -21.83 10.85
N ASN A 263 12.97 -23.03 10.36
CA ASN A 263 11.63 -23.61 10.37
C ASN A 263 11.33 -24.17 11.77
N GLY A 264 10.62 -23.38 12.57
CA GLY A 264 10.04 -23.79 13.86
C GLY A 264 8.64 -24.41 13.72
N ALA A 265 7.99 -24.32 12.56
CA ALA A 265 6.65 -24.89 12.34
C ALA A 265 6.66 -26.39 11.98
N GLY A 266 7.82 -26.95 11.65
CA GLY A 266 7.94 -28.29 11.06
C GLY A 266 7.31 -28.44 9.67
N THR A 267 6.98 -27.33 9.00
CA THR A 267 6.35 -27.33 7.67
C THR A 267 7.44 -27.39 6.59
N PRO A 268 7.41 -28.35 5.64
CA PRO A 268 8.40 -28.43 4.57
C PRO A 268 8.53 -27.12 3.78
N GLY A 269 9.74 -26.77 3.35
CA GLY A 269 10.00 -25.57 2.54
C GLY A 269 10.00 -24.24 3.30
N LEU A 270 9.41 -24.12 4.50
CA LEU A 270 9.21 -22.84 5.20
C LEU A 270 10.52 -22.05 5.40
N ALA A 271 11.60 -22.70 5.86
CA ALA A 271 12.91 -22.05 6.01
C ALA A 271 13.50 -21.55 4.68
N GLN A 272 13.27 -22.29 3.57
CA GLN A 272 13.73 -21.88 2.24
C GLN A 272 12.91 -20.71 1.71
N PHE A 273 11.61 -20.67 1.98
CA PHE A 273 10.77 -19.52 1.66
C PHE A 273 11.21 -18.26 2.41
N GLY A 274 11.48 -18.36 3.72
CA GLY A 274 12.04 -17.24 4.47
C GLY A 274 13.41 -16.79 3.97
N ASN A 275 14.26 -17.73 3.54
CA ASN A 275 15.54 -17.42 2.88
C ASN A 275 15.33 -16.62 1.58
N ARG A 276 14.32 -16.94 0.74
CA ARG A 276 13.98 -16.13 -0.45
C ARG A 276 13.66 -14.69 -0.07
N ILE A 277 12.75 -14.48 0.90
CA ILE A 277 12.39 -13.14 1.40
C ILE A 277 13.64 -12.37 1.88
N VAL A 278 14.47 -12.98 2.74
CA VAL A 278 15.66 -12.31 3.27
C VAL A 278 16.65 -11.94 2.17
N GLN A 279 16.91 -12.84 1.21
CA GLN A 279 17.84 -12.54 0.12
C GLN A 279 17.30 -11.47 -0.85
N ASN A 280 16.00 -11.48 -1.13
CA ASN A 280 15.37 -10.52 -2.03
C ASN A 280 15.33 -9.10 -1.44
N LEU A 281 15.36 -8.97 -0.11
CA LEU A 281 15.60 -7.70 0.61
C LEU A 281 17.08 -7.24 0.61
N GLY A 282 18.01 -8.09 0.17
CA GLY A 282 19.46 -7.83 0.23
C GLY A 282 20.17 -8.34 1.51
N GLY A 283 19.49 -9.12 2.35
CA GLY A 283 20.03 -9.68 3.59
C GLY A 283 21.00 -10.84 3.38
N ARG A 284 22.04 -10.92 4.22
CA ARG A 284 23.06 -11.97 4.15
C ARG A 284 22.68 -13.20 4.97
N VAL A 285 22.05 -14.18 4.33
CA VAL A 285 21.71 -15.45 4.96
C VAL A 285 22.97 -16.32 5.16
N VAL A 286 23.19 -16.81 6.37
CA VAL A 286 24.33 -17.69 6.74
C VAL A 286 23.90 -19.10 7.17
N GLY A 287 22.61 -19.30 7.43
CA GLY A 287 22.06 -20.60 7.84
C GLY A 287 20.59 -20.70 7.46
N VAL A 288 20.20 -21.85 6.92
CA VAL A 288 18.81 -22.20 6.61
C VAL A 288 18.58 -23.63 7.09
N GLY A 289 17.59 -23.86 7.94
CA GLY A 289 17.40 -25.17 8.56
C GLY A 289 16.07 -25.35 9.27
N ASN A 290 15.87 -26.51 9.87
CA ASN A 290 14.82 -26.72 10.85
C ASN A 290 15.35 -26.32 12.23
N ALA A 291 14.49 -25.73 13.06
CA ALA A 291 14.80 -25.52 14.47
C ALA A 291 14.85 -26.87 15.20
N LEU A 292 15.52 -26.93 16.36
CA LEU A 292 15.66 -28.13 17.18
C LEU A 292 14.32 -28.59 17.81
N GLN A 293 13.35 -27.69 17.91
CA GLN A 293 12.01 -27.95 18.43
C GLN A 293 10.94 -27.22 17.62
N VAL A 294 9.67 -27.58 17.83
CA VAL A 294 8.53 -26.87 17.24
C VAL A 294 8.19 -25.66 18.11
N TYR A 295 7.99 -24.51 17.49
CA TYR A 295 7.64 -23.24 18.13
C TYR A 295 6.20 -22.86 17.77
N SER A 296 5.40 -22.49 18.77
CA SER A 296 4.03 -21.98 18.55
C SER A 296 4.07 -20.62 17.86
N ASP A 297 4.86 -19.70 18.41
CA ASP A 297 5.00 -18.34 17.90
C ASP A 297 6.30 -18.19 17.11
N SER A 298 6.31 -17.23 16.19
CA SER A 298 7.48 -16.80 15.44
C SER A 298 8.26 -15.75 16.23
N TYR A 299 9.58 -15.75 16.06
CA TYR A 299 10.50 -14.89 16.79
C TYR A 299 11.57 -14.31 15.87
N ILE A 300 11.94 -13.05 16.10
CA ILE A 300 13.15 -12.44 15.53
C ILE A 300 14.09 -12.14 16.70
N ILE A 301 15.21 -12.85 16.75
CA ILE A 301 16.14 -12.84 17.86
C ILE A 301 17.42 -12.13 17.42
N VAL A 302 17.80 -11.07 18.11
CA VAL A 302 18.80 -10.09 17.63
C VAL A 302 19.83 -9.75 18.70
N ASP A 303 21.02 -9.32 18.29
CA ASP A 303 21.98 -8.69 19.22
C ASP A 303 21.63 -7.23 19.52
N GLU A 304 21.02 -6.53 18.57
CA GLU A 304 20.67 -5.10 18.58
C GLU A 304 19.27 -4.89 17.97
N THR A 305 18.43 -4.06 18.60
CA THR A 305 17.02 -3.85 18.19
C THR A 305 16.80 -2.66 17.26
N ASP A 306 17.77 -1.76 17.17
CA ASP A 306 17.76 -0.50 16.41
C ASP A 306 18.32 -0.64 14.99
N LEU A 307 18.32 -1.87 14.46
CA LEU A 307 18.78 -2.20 13.11
C LEU A 307 17.64 -2.11 12.09
N ILE A 308 17.93 -1.51 10.94
CA ILE A 308 17.02 -1.46 9.78
C ILE A 308 16.68 -2.87 9.33
N THR A 309 17.65 -3.79 9.32
CA THR A 309 17.41 -5.21 9.00
C THR A 309 16.35 -5.81 9.92
N THR A 310 16.43 -5.59 11.24
CA THR A 310 15.48 -6.15 12.20
C THR A 310 14.05 -5.67 11.91
N THR A 311 13.87 -4.38 11.66
CA THR A 311 12.54 -3.80 11.41
C THR A 311 11.98 -4.21 10.05
N SER A 312 12.82 -4.25 9.01
CA SER A 312 12.42 -4.75 7.68
C SER A 312 12.04 -6.23 7.70
N LEU A 313 12.78 -7.09 8.42
CA LEU A 313 12.40 -8.50 8.60
C LEU A 313 11.11 -8.66 9.40
N ALA A 314 10.94 -7.91 10.50
CA ALA A 314 9.71 -7.92 11.29
C ALA A 314 8.48 -7.55 10.45
N PHE A 315 8.60 -6.51 9.62
CA PHE A 315 7.56 -6.13 8.67
C PHE A 315 7.32 -7.22 7.61
N SER A 316 8.37 -7.71 6.94
CA SER A 316 8.26 -8.66 5.82
C SER A 316 7.72 -10.02 6.23
N PHE A 317 7.96 -10.46 7.46
CA PHE A 317 7.41 -11.71 8.01
C PHE A 317 6.13 -11.52 8.85
N GLY A 318 5.77 -10.28 9.21
CA GLY A 318 4.66 -10.01 10.13
C GLY A 318 4.94 -10.42 11.59
N ILE A 319 6.21 -10.56 11.98
CA ILE A 319 6.61 -11.05 13.30
C ILE A 319 6.77 -9.89 14.27
N GLY A 320 5.86 -9.77 15.25
CA GLY A 320 5.95 -8.79 16.33
C GLY A 320 6.88 -9.17 17.48
N ASN A 321 7.18 -10.47 17.66
CA ASN A 321 7.98 -10.96 18.79
C ASN A 321 9.49 -10.79 18.53
N ILE A 322 9.97 -9.56 18.64
CA ILE A 322 11.40 -9.22 18.55
C ILE A 322 12.02 -9.31 19.95
N MET A 323 13.12 -10.06 20.10
CA MET A 323 13.81 -10.19 21.39
C MET A 323 15.33 -10.13 21.26
N LEU A 324 16.00 -9.62 22.29
CA LEU A 324 17.46 -9.59 22.34
C LEU A 324 18.01 -10.95 22.81
N LYS A 325 19.09 -11.46 22.20
CA LYS A 325 19.68 -12.78 22.53
C LYS A 325 19.92 -12.99 24.02
N ARG A 326 20.35 -11.96 24.75
CA ARG A 326 20.54 -11.98 26.21
C ARG A 326 19.29 -12.32 27.03
N TYR A 327 18.10 -12.22 26.46
CA TYR A 327 16.82 -12.62 27.05
C TYR A 327 16.25 -13.92 26.44
N ALA A 328 16.84 -14.42 25.35
CA ALA A 328 16.41 -15.61 24.62
C ALA A 328 17.00 -16.92 25.20
N ALA A 329 17.47 -16.95 26.44
CA ALA A 329 18.18 -18.10 27.04
C ALA A 329 17.36 -19.41 27.15
N PHE A 330 16.04 -19.35 26.91
CA PHE A 330 15.17 -20.53 26.81
C PHE A 330 15.17 -21.16 25.41
N ILE A 331 15.59 -20.41 24.39
CA ILE A 331 15.73 -20.83 23.00
C ILE A 331 17.13 -21.45 22.85
N ARG A 332 17.19 -22.70 22.38
CA ARG A 332 18.43 -23.50 22.37
C ARG A 332 18.98 -23.76 20.96
N GLU A 333 18.64 -22.89 20.02
CA GLU A 333 19.08 -23.03 18.63
C GLU A 333 20.56 -22.68 18.48
N ASN A 334 21.33 -23.54 17.81
CA ASN A 334 22.78 -23.37 17.61
C ASN A 334 23.11 -22.15 16.72
N GLU A 335 22.11 -21.60 16.04
CA GLU A 335 22.18 -20.45 15.16
C GLU A 335 22.34 -19.14 15.94
N LEU A 336 21.91 -19.09 17.21
CA LEU A 336 22.04 -17.90 18.07
C LEU A 336 23.51 -17.48 18.27
N ASP A 337 24.41 -18.45 18.34
CA ASP A 337 25.85 -18.23 18.47
C ASP A 337 26.55 -18.01 17.12
N ARG A 338 25.84 -18.18 15.99
CA ARG A 338 26.42 -18.24 14.63
C ARG A 338 25.91 -17.15 13.68
N ALA A 339 24.82 -16.48 14.00
CA ALA A 339 24.24 -15.39 13.22
C ALA A 339 23.88 -14.20 14.13
N ASP A 340 24.05 -12.97 13.66
CA ASP A 340 23.70 -11.74 14.39
C ASP A 340 22.18 -11.62 14.62
N ILE A 341 21.40 -12.15 13.66
CA ILE A 341 19.94 -12.21 13.66
C ILE A 341 19.49 -13.65 13.38
N VAL A 342 18.55 -14.16 14.17
CA VAL A 342 17.91 -15.47 13.95
C VAL A 342 16.41 -15.27 13.82
N VAL A 343 15.85 -15.63 12.66
CA VAL A 343 14.40 -15.66 12.41
C VAL A 343 13.91 -17.09 12.63
N ILE A 344 13.08 -17.31 13.64
CA ILE A 344 12.39 -18.58 13.88
C ILE A 344 10.95 -18.41 13.41
N MET A 345 10.55 -19.20 12.42
CA MET A 345 9.21 -19.21 11.85
C MET A 345 8.38 -20.31 12.49
N GLY A 346 7.52 -19.93 13.44
CA GLY A 346 6.65 -20.79 14.23
C GLY A 346 5.35 -21.18 13.52
N LEU A 347 4.45 -21.84 14.26
CA LEU A 347 3.15 -22.30 13.76
C LEU A 347 2.20 -21.14 13.41
N ASP A 348 2.28 -20.01 14.13
CA ASP A 348 1.56 -18.78 13.85
C ASP A 348 1.79 -18.24 12.42
N ILE A 349 2.99 -18.38 11.88
CA ILE A 349 3.34 -17.88 10.54
C ILE A 349 2.59 -18.61 9.43
N LYS A 350 2.07 -19.81 9.70
CA LYS A 350 1.28 -20.59 8.75
C LYS A 350 -0.03 -19.90 8.35
N ASP A 351 -0.52 -19.01 9.22
CA ASP A 351 -1.68 -18.18 8.95
C ASP A 351 -1.29 -16.78 8.43
N ILE A 352 0.01 -16.56 8.12
CA ILE A 352 0.61 -15.29 7.66
C ILE A 352 1.29 -15.44 6.28
N LEU A 353 1.81 -16.63 5.93
CA LEU A 353 2.57 -16.92 4.71
C LEU A 353 2.01 -18.12 3.93
#